data_AF-A0AA38KYN3-F1
#
_entry.id   AF-A0AA38KYN3-F1
#
_cell.length_a   1.000
_cell.length_b   1.000
_cell.length_c   1.000
_cell.angle_alpha   90.00
_cell.angle_beta   90.00
_cell.angle_gamma   90.00
#
_symmetry.space_group_name_H-M   'P 1'
#
loop_
_entity.id
_entity.type
_entity.pdbx_description
1 polymer ?
#
loop_
_entity_poly.entity_id
_entity_poly.type
_entity_poly.pdbx_seq_one_letter_code
_entity_poly.pdbx_strand_id
1 'polypeptide(L)'
;IVITFVNTEVNHSRMIKTRNNRNGISEDPSCNIRFVQISDGLTLDFNRRANPGEALNALMTTARASAEDLIHSLVTQGCDPPISCVIGSSFLPWTFNVAKKFELPWVAFWSQAVSVHVIYRHLSMIIDNGDFPPKKQ
;
A
#
# COMPACT_ATOMS: atom_id res chain seq x y z
N ILE A 1 15.33 6.49 12.97
CA ILE A 1 14.53 5.74 11.98
C ILE A 1 13.68 6.74 11.24
N VAL A 2 13.72 6.75 9.91
CA VAL A 2 12.85 7.60 9.07
C VAL A 2 11.82 6.69 8.41
N ILE A 3 10.54 7.08 8.44
CA ILE A 3 9.45 6.32 7.83
C ILE A 3 8.85 7.16 6.71
N THR A 4 8.87 6.65 5.48
CA THR A 4 8.24 7.31 4.32
C THR A 4 6.95 6.58 3.95
N PHE A 5 5.81 7.23 4.17
CA PHE A 5 4.51 6.72 3.70
C PHE A 5 4.28 7.13 2.26
N VAL A 6 4.18 6.14 1.38
CA VAL A 6 3.85 6.32 -0.03
C VAL A 6 2.34 6.16 -0.20
N ASN A 7 1.68 7.22 -0.66
CA ASN A 7 0.23 7.28 -0.81
C ASN A 7 -0.15 7.54 -2.26
N THR A 8 -1.33 7.07 -2.68
CA THR A 8 -1.93 7.61 -3.91
C THR A 8 -2.29 9.08 -3.70
N GLU A 9 -2.32 9.88 -4.77
CA GLU A 9 -2.66 11.31 -4.73
C GLU A 9 -3.98 11.60 -3.99
N VAL A 10 -5.00 10.75 -4.17
CA VAL A 10 -6.29 10.88 -3.47
C VAL A 10 -6.16 10.66 -1.95
N ASN A 11 -5.37 9.68 -1.52
CA ASN A 11 -5.15 9.40 -0.11
C ASN A 11 -4.27 10.48 0.53
N HIS A 12 -3.23 10.92 -0.17
CA HIS A 12 -2.38 12.02 0.24
C HIS A 12 -3.22 13.30 0.45
N SER A 13 -4.06 13.65 -0.53
CA SER A 13 -4.97 14.81 -0.46
C SER A 13 -5.93 14.74 0.72
N ARG A 14 -6.48 13.56 1.03
CA ARG A 14 -7.35 13.35 2.19
C ARG A 14 -6.59 13.55 3.50
N MET A 15 -5.39 13.00 3.62
CA MET A 15 -4.58 13.15 4.83
C MET A 15 -4.19 14.61 5.09
N ILE A 16 -3.73 15.33 4.07
CA ILE A 16 -3.35 16.75 4.20
C ILE A 16 -4.57 17.61 4.56
N LYS A 17 -5.75 17.37 3.96
CA LYS A 17 -6.99 18.07 4.34
C LYS A 17 -7.36 17.84 5.80
N THR A 18 -7.35 16.59 6.26
CA THR A 18 -7.63 16.26 7.67
C THR A 18 -6.62 16.88 8.62
N ARG A 19 -5.33 16.91 8.23
CA ARG A 19 -4.26 17.54 9.00
C ARG A 19 -4.49 19.05 9.14
N ASN A 20 -4.77 19.75 8.04
CA ASN A 20 -4.98 21.20 8.05
C ASN A 20 -6.22 21.59 8.86
N ASN A 21 -7.27 20.78 8.83
CA ASN A 21 -8.50 21.03 9.60
C ASN A 21 -8.34 20.83 11.11
N ARG A 22 -7.25 20.20 11.57
CA ARG A 22 -7.01 19.88 13.00
C ARG A 22 -6.30 20.98 13.79
N ASN A 23 -6.18 22.21 13.27
CA ASN A 23 -5.67 23.41 13.97
C ASN A 23 -4.75 23.13 15.18
N GLY A 24 -3.55 22.60 14.92
CA GLY A 24 -2.50 22.57 15.96
C GLY A 24 -2.32 21.27 16.75
N ILE A 25 -2.44 20.09 16.15
CA ILE A 25 -1.57 18.99 16.61
C ILE A 25 -0.17 19.36 16.14
N SER A 26 0.62 19.96 17.03
CA SER A 26 2.04 20.21 16.81
C SER A 26 2.68 18.89 16.40
N GLU A 27 3.35 18.86 15.25
CA GLU A 27 4.19 17.73 14.91
C GLU A 27 5.20 17.54 16.03
N ASP A 28 5.24 16.34 16.59
CA ASP A 28 6.36 15.95 17.43
C ASP A 28 7.62 16.07 16.57
N PRO A 29 8.53 17.02 16.85
CA PRO A 29 9.72 17.23 16.02
C PRO A 29 10.66 16.02 16.05
N SER A 30 10.46 15.08 16.99
CA SER A 30 11.19 13.82 17.05
C SER A 30 10.63 12.76 16.10
N CYS A 31 9.43 12.97 15.55
CA CYS A 31 8.76 12.04 14.66
C CYS A 31 9.25 12.20 13.21
N ASN A 32 10.20 11.35 12.82
CA ASN A 32 10.80 11.35 11.48
C ASN A 32 9.90 10.64 10.45
N ILE A 33 8.67 11.15 10.27
CA ILE A 33 7.70 10.62 9.29
C ILE A 33 7.63 11.57 8.08
N ARG A 34 7.76 11.00 6.89
CA ARG A 34 7.65 11.68 5.59
C ARG A 34 6.44 11.13 4.84
N PHE A 35 5.75 11.98 4.09
CA PHE A 35 4.67 11.59 3.21
C PHE A 35 5.06 11.89 1.77
N VAL A 36 4.97 10.89 0.91
CA VAL A 36 5.19 11.01 -0.53
C VAL A 36 3.93 10.54 -1.24
N GLN A 37 3.64 11.14 -2.40
CA GLN A 37 2.54 10.73 -3.25
C GLN A 37 3.05 10.06 -4.53
N ILE A 38 2.28 9.09 -5.00
CA ILE A 38 2.41 8.45 -6.32
C ILE A 38 1.06 8.52 -7.03
N SER A 39 1.08 8.51 -8.36
CA SER A 39 -0.15 8.45 -9.14
C SER A 39 -0.67 7.02 -9.21
N ASP A 40 -1.99 6.84 -9.12
CA ASP A 40 -2.67 5.61 -9.54
C ASP A 40 -3.23 5.75 -10.97
N GLY A 41 -3.00 6.89 -11.64
CA GLY A 41 -3.53 7.19 -12.97
C GLY A 41 -5.00 7.62 -12.99
N LEU A 42 -5.66 7.70 -11.83
CA LEU A 42 -7.05 8.12 -11.71
C LEU A 42 -7.13 9.53 -11.13
N THR A 43 -8.00 10.36 -11.69
CA THR A 43 -8.21 11.72 -11.21
C THR A 43 -8.74 11.74 -9.76
N LEU A 44 -8.60 12.89 -9.08
CA LEU A 44 -9.04 13.04 -7.69
C LEU A 44 -10.57 12.93 -7.52
N ASP A 45 -11.33 13.30 -8.54
CA ASP A 45 -12.79 13.26 -8.60
C ASP A 45 -13.34 11.89 -9.04
N PHE A 46 -12.49 10.99 -9.54
CA PHE A 46 -12.92 9.63 -9.91
C PHE A 46 -13.55 8.89 -8.73
N ASN A 47 -14.78 8.41 -8.92
CA ASN A 47 -15.56 7.71 -7.90
C ASN A 47 -15.09 6.25 -7.72
N ARG A 48 -14.00 6.09 -6.96
CA ARG A 48 -13.40 4.78 -6.62
C ARG A 48 -14.36 3.84 -5.88
N ARG A 49 -15.37 4.37 -5.17
CA ARG A 49 -16.35 3.55 -4.43
C ARG A 49 -17.40 2.96 -5.36
N ALA A 50 -17.84 3.72 -6.36
CA ALA A 50 -18.77 3.23 -7.38
C ALA A 50 -18.07 2.28 -8.37
N ASN A 51 -16.76 2.46 -8.59
CA ASN A 51 -15.97 1.70 -9.57
C ASN A 51 -14.78 0.96 -8.91
N PRO A 52 -15.04 0.01 -7.98
CA PRO A 52 -13.97 -0.63 -7.22
C PRO A 52 -13.03 -1.48 -8.08
N GLY A 53 -13.53 -2.11 -9.15
CA GLY A 53 -12.71 -2.92 -10.05
C GLY A 53 -11.68 -2.10 -10.83
N GLU A 54 -12.10 -0.96 -11.39
CA GLU A 54 -11.20 -0.05 -12.08
C GLU A 54 -10.19 0.59 -11.12
N ALA A 55 -10.63 1.00 -9.93
CA ALA A 55 -9.74 1.50 -8.88
C ALA A 55 -8.69 0.47 -8.46
N LEU A 56 -9.08 -0.81 -8.32
CA LEU A 56 -8.16 -1.89 -8.03
C LEU A 56 -7.19 -2.13 -9.18
N ASN A 57 -7.67 -2.14 -10.43
CA ASN A 57 -6.82 -2.31 -11.60
C ASN A 57 -5.76 -1.20 -11.69
N ALA A 58 -6.17 0.06 -11.53
CA ALA A 58 -5.29 1.21 -11.46
C ALA A 58 -4.20 1.08 -10.37
N LEU A 59 -4.59 0.60 -9.18
CA LEU A 59 -3.67 0.34 -8.07
C LEU A 59 -2.70 -0.84 -8.33
N MET A 60 -3.12 -1.84 -9.11
CA MET A 60 -2.29 -2.99 -9.47
C MET A 60 -1.35 -2.71 -10.66
N THR A 61 -1.64 -1.68 -11.46
CA THR A 61 -0.94 -1.38 -12.71
C THR A 61 -0.16 -0.07 -12.63
N THR A 62 -0.85 1.06 -12.73
CA THR A 62 -0.24 2.40 -12.74
C THR A 62 0.48 2.70 -11.43
N ALA A 63 -0.16 2.45 -10.29
CA ALA A 63 0.46 2.74 -9.00
C ALA A 63 1.70 1.87 -8.75
N ARG A 64 1.73 0.63 -9.27
CA ARG A 64 2.94 -0.21 -9.26
C ARG A 64 4.07 0.46 -10.03
N ALA A 65 3.80 0.91 -11.26
CA ALA A 65 4.82 1.59 -12.08
C ALA A 65 5.33 2.85 -11.39
N SER A 66 4.43 3.71 -10.88
CA SER A 66 4.83 4.91 -10.15
C SER A 66 5.62 4.62 -8.86
N ALA A 67 5.32 3.53 -8.16
CA ALA A 67 6.08 3.10 -6.99
C ALA A 67 7.49 2.59 -7.37
N GLU A 68 7.62 1.87 -8.48
CA GLU A 68 8.93 1.45 -9.02
C GLU A 68 9.79 2.67 -9.38
N ASP A 69 9.21 3.66 -10.06
CA ASP A 69 9.90 4.89 -10.45
C ASP A 69 10.35 5.68 -9.21
N LEU A 70 9.49 5.75 -8.19
CA LEU A 70 9.83 6.39 -6.92
C LEU A 70 11.03 5.70 -6.24
N ILE A 71 10.99 4.38 -6.09
CA ILE A 71 12.08 3.64 -5.44
C ILE A 71 13.37 3.75 -6.27
N HIS A 72 13.27 3.63 -7.59
CA HIS A 72 14.41 3.85 -8.48
C HIS A 72 15.04 5.24 -8.27
N SER A 73 14.22 6.29 -8.22
CA SER A 73 14.68 7.66 -7.97
C SER A 73 15.39 7.78 -6.63
N LEU A 74 14.78 7.25 -5.55
CA LEU A 74 15.36 7.29 -4.20
C LEU A 74 16.67 6.51 -4.07
N VAL A 75 16.84 5.42 -4.81
CA VAL A 75 18.08 4.62 -4.83
C VAL A 75 19.16 5.32 -5.66
N THR A 76 18.81 5.88 -6.81
CA THR A 76 19.77 6.49 -7.75
C THR A 76 20.22 7.89 -7.36
N GLN A 77 19.29 8.74 -6.91
CA GLN A 77 19.59 10.10 -6.46
C GLN A 77 20.14 10.11 -5.02
N GLY A 78 19.96 9.00 -4.31
CA GLY A 78 20.25 8.87 -2.90
C GLY A 78 19.12 9.44 -2.04
N CYS A 79 18.95 8.83 -0.87
CA CYS A 79 18.12 9.37 0.21
C CYS A 79 18.87 9.22 1.53
N ASP A 80 18.64 10.16 2.45
CA ASP A 80 19.23 10.13 3.78
C ASP A 80 18.14 9.93 4.85
N PRO A 81 18.18 8.81 5.60
CA PRO A 81 19.05 7.64 5.41
C PRO A 81 18.66 6.80 4.17
N PRO A 82 19.54 5.91 3.67
CA PRO A 82 19.21 4.99 2.59
C PRO A 82 18.01 4.09 2.92
N ILE A 83 17.31 3.63 1.89
CA ILE A 83 16.19 2.70 2.08
C ILE A 83 16.73 1.39 2.66
N SER A 84 16.21 1.01 3.83
CA SER A 84 16.60 -0.22 4.51
C SER A 84 15.56 -1.34 4.39
N CYS A 85 14.31 -1.00 4.11
CA CYS A 85 13.22 -1.97 3.98
C CYS A 85 12.01 -1.34 3.28
N VAL A 86 11.25 -2.17 2.57
CA VAL A 86 9.91 -1.86 2.06
C VAL A 86 8.87 -2.63 2.86
N ILE A 87 7.91 -1.90 3.43
CA ILE A 87 6.72 -2.51 4.05
C ILE A 87 5.58 -2.42 3.04
N GLY A 88 5.02 -3.56 2.65
CA GLY A 88 3.98 -3.62 1.63
C GLY A 88 2.76 -4.40 2.10
N SER A 89 1.57 -3.96 1.68
CA SER A 89 0.32 -4.69 1.95
C SER A 89 0.37 -6.08 1.31
N SER A 90 -0.05 -7.12 2.05
CA SER A 90 -0.21 -8.47 1.51
C SER A 90 -1.25 -8.54 0.38
N PHE A 91 -2.13 -7.55 0.27
CA PHE A 91 -3.10 -7.42 -0.83
C PHE A 91 -2.55 -6.73 -2.08
N LEU A 92 -1.31 -6.23 -2.01
CA LEU A 92 -0.60 -5.65 -3.15
C LEU A 92 0.70 -6.44 -3.38
N PRO A 93 0.63 -7.68 -3.93
CA PRO A 93 1.79 -8.55 -4.09
C PRO A 93 2.92 -7.94 -4.91
N TRP A 94 2.60 -6.98 -5.78
CA TRP A 94 3.62 -6.27 -6.55
C TRP A 94 4.62 -5.52 -5.66
N THR A 95 4.25 -5.11 -4.44
CA THR A 95 5.19 -4.43 -3.52
C THR A 95 6.39 -5.30 -3.17
N PHE A 96 6.20 -6.62 -3.07
CA PHE A 96 7.28 -7.59 -2.91
C PHE A 96 8.19 -7.62 -4.14
N ASN A 97 7.60 -7.69 -5.34
CA ASN A 97 8.36 -7.71 -6.59
C ASN A 97 9.21 -6.44 -6.76
N VAL A 98 8.66 -5.28 -6.40
CA VAL A 98 9.39 -4.02 -6.42
C VAL A 98 10.55 -4.02 -5.44
N ALA A 99 10.31 -4.39 -4.17
CA ALA A 99 11.38 -4.49 -3.17
C ALA A 99 12.51 -5.44 -3.63
N LYS A 100 12.13 -6.62 -4.15
CA LYS A 100 13.06 -7.61 -4.69
C LYS A 100 13.89 -7.07 -5.86
N LYS A 101 13.28 -6.31 -6.78
CA LYS A 101 13.95 -5.71 -7.94
C LYS A 101 15.09 -4.76 -7.54
N PHE A 102 14.97 -4.10 -6.39
CA PHE A 102 15.98 -3.19 -5.85
C PHE A 102 16.81 -3.82 -4.71
N GLU A 103 16.74 -5.15 -4.55
CA GLU A 103 17.47 -5.90 -3.52
C GLU A 103 17.19 -5.42 -2.08
N LEU A 104 15.97 -4.93 -1.85
CA LEU A 104 15.52 -4.43 -0.55
C LEU A 104 14.76 -5.51 0.24
N PRO A 105 14.98 -5.62 1.56
CA PRO A 105 14.13 -6.44 2.43
C PRO A 105 12.66 -6.02 2.33
N TRP A 106 11.76 -7.01 2.26
CA TRP A 106 10.32 -6.77 2.21
C TRP A 106 9.63 -7.34 3.45
N VAL A 107 8.75 -6.54 4.05
CA VAL A 107 7.90 -6.94 5.17
C VAL A 107 6.44 -6.85 4.76
N ALA A 108 5.72 -7.97 4.94
CA ALA A 108 4.30 -8.05 4.69
C ALA A 108 3.51 -7.32 5.78
N PHE A 109 2.59 -6.45 5.38
CA PHE A 109 1.59 -5.87 6.26
C PHE A 109 0.22 -6.51 6.02
N TRP A 110 -0.31 -7.16 7.05
CA TRP A 110 -1.63 -7.77 7.06
C TRP A 110 -2.60 -6.93 7.88
N SER A 111 -3.56 -6.29 7.22
CA SER A 111 -4.52 -5.37 7.85
C SER A 111 -5.82 -6.02 8.33
N GLN A 112 -6.06 -7.29 7.99
CA GLN A 112 -7.28 -8.00 8.39
C GLN A 112 -7.10 -8.82 9.67
N ALA A 113 -8.17 -9.41 10.19
CA ALA A 113 -8.10 -10.29 11.35
C ALA A 113 -7.19 -11.51 11.09
N VAL A 114 -6.55 -12.01 12.14
CA VAL A 114 -5.69 -13.21 12.07
C VAL A 114 -6.51 -14.44 11.63
N SER A 115 -7.77 -14.54 12.03
CA SER A 115 -8.68 -15.60 11.58
C SER A 115 -8.83 -15.64 10.06
N VAL A 116 -8.88 -14.47 9.42
CA VAL A 116 -8.95 -14.39 7.96
C VAL A 116 -7.65 -14.88 7.32
N HIS A 117 -6.49 -14.56 7.92
CA HIS A 117 -5.21 -15.10 7.45
C HIS A 117 -5.17 -16.63 7.52
N VAL A 118 -5.69 -17.22 8.60
CA VAL A 118 -5.82 -18.68 8.75
C VAL A 118 -6.68 -19.27 7.62
N ILE A 119 -7.83 -18.65 7.32
CA ILE A 119 -8.70 -19.08 6.21
C ILE A 119 -7.93 -19.05 4.88
N TYR A 120 -7.24 -17.95 4.55
CA TYR A 120 -6.46 -17.87 3.32
C TYR A 120 -5.36 -18.93 3.23
N ARG A 121 -4.68 -19.22 4.36
CA ARG A 121 -3.62 -20.22 4.43
C ARG A 121 -4.13 -21.64 4.21
N HIS A 122 -5.36 -21.94 4.63
CA HIS A 122 -5.98 -23.26 4.51
C HIS A 122 -7.03 -23.33 3.39
N LEU A 123 -7.07 -22.34 2.49
CA LEU A 123 -8.12 -22.23 1.48
C LEU A 123 -8.19 -23.46 0.56
N SER A 124 -7.05 -24.02 0.14
CA SER A 124 -7.03 -25.24 -0.68
C SER A 124 -7.69 -26.41 0.05
N MET A 125 -7.34 -26.63 1.32
CA MET A 125 -7.95 -27.68 2.15
C MET A 125 -9.46 -27.48 2.32
N ILE A 126 -9.91 -26.23 2.53
CA ILE A 126 -11.33 -25.89 2.66
C ILE A 126 -12.08 -26.19 1.35
N ILE A 127 -11.47 -25.90 0.19
CA ILE A 127 -12.04 -26.21 -1.13
C ILE A 127 -12.08 -27.73 -1.36
N ASP A 128 -10.98 -28.42 -1.06
CA ASP A 128 -10.86 -29.88 -1.26
C ASP A 128 -11.86 -30.66 -0.40
N ASN A 129 -12.17 -30.15 0.81
CA ASN A 129 -13.20 -30.70 1.68
C ASN A 129 -14.64 -30.38 1.24
N GLY A 130 -14.83 -29.52 0.24
CA GLY A 130 -16.14 -29.08 -0.23
C GLY A 130 -16.86 -28.11 0.73
N ASP A 131 -16.12 -27.49 1.65
CA ASP A 131 -16.63 -26.48 2.59
C ASP A 131 -16.75 -25.09 1.94
N PHE A 132 -16.15 -24.89 0.77
CA PHE A 132 -16.25 -23.67 -0.03
C PHE A 132 -16.40 -23.97 -1.54
N PRO A 133 -17.29 -23.27 -2.27
CA PRO A 133 -18.22 -22.25 -1.79
C PRO A 133 -19.33 -22.87 -0.92
N PRO A 134 -19.92 -22.10 0.03
CA PRO A 134 -21.01 -22.61 0.84
C PRO A 134 -22.15 -23.09 -0.05
N LYS A 135 -22.69 -24.26 0.26
CA LYS A 135 -23.86 -24.82 -0.43
C LYS A 135 -25.00 -23.81 -0.34
N LYS A 136 -25.69 -23.55 -1.46
CA LYS A 136 -26.88 -22.70 -1.46
C LYS A 136 -27.88 -23.28 -0.45
N GLN A 137 -28.27 -22.48 0.54
CA GLN A 137 -29.42 -22.77 1.40
C GLN A 137 -30.72 -22.68 0.60
#